data_AF-A0A349AXR8-F1
#
_entry.id   AF-A0A349AXR8-F1
#
_cell.length_a   1.000
_cell.length_b   1.000
_cell.length_c   1.000
_cell.angle_alpha   90.00
_cell.angle_beta   90.00
_cell.angle_gamma   90.00
#
_symmetry.space_group_name_H-M   'P 1'
#
loop_
_entity.id
_entity.type
_entity.pdbx_description
1 polymer ?
#
loop_
_entity_poly.entity_id
_entity_poly.type
_entity_poly.pdbx_seq_one_letter_code
_entity_poly.pdbx_strand_id
1 'polypeptide(L)'
;MQPVVSPSRDDNFVAAESHGLGGPVGKRARLSASRWTPFIVGILLAGAVFSIGIVMRGPCAESGFQDGTVYIKMCYTDIGKLYVDRGLDRGNFPYASRLDGSDYVEYPVLQGLLMWIPTKVIGTSGDVKARTIEYYALSSLLLYALLLLAIWATVQSAGRRPWDALILAAAPSIALVGTLNWDLLPVALLALAILAWSRERPWLCGVLIGLGAAAKLYPFLLLVALF
;
A
#
# COMPACT_ATOMS: atom_id res chain seq x y z
N MET A 1 27.18 -17.07 -4.92
CA MET A 1 26.27 -16.07 -4.33
C MET A 1 27.07 -15.19 -3.39
N GLN A 2 27.07 -13.88 -3.61
CA GLN A 2 27.71 -12.95 -2.69
C GLN A 2 26.95 -12.95 -1.34
N PRO A 3 27.65 -12.83 -0.19
CA PRO A 3 27.01 -12.93 1.12
C PRO A 3 26.06 -11.75 1.37
N VAL A 4 24.89 -12.05 1.95
CA VAL A 4 23.92 -11.06 2.42
C VAL A 4 24.57 -10.16 3.46
N VAL A 5 24.41 -8.85 3.29
CA VAL A 5 24.97 -7.84 4.18
C VAL A 5 24.03 -7.67 5.38
N SER A 6 24.60 -7.67 6.59
CA SER A 6 23.85 -7.41 7.83
C SER A 6 23.77 -5.91 8.08
N PRO A 7 22.57 -5.32 8.24
CA PRO A 7 22.43 -3.90 8.56
C PRO A 7 23.22 -3.49 9.81
N SER A 8 23.10 -4.26 10.90
CA SER A 8 23.80 -4.00 12.17
C SER A 8 25.34 -4.02 12.11
N ARG A 9 25.94 -4.43 10.98
CA ARG A 9 27.40 -4.45 10.77
C ARG A 9 27.89 -3.43 9.75
N ASP A 10 27.03 -3.10 8.80
CA ASP A 10 27.36 -2.28 7.63
C ASP A 10 26.89 -0.83 7.82
N ASP A 11 25.83 -0.63 8.60
CA ASP A 11 25.24 0.66 8.89
C ASP A 11 25.50 1.05 10.35
N ASN A 12 26.18 2.19 10.57
CA ASN A 12 26.54 2.68 11.89
C ASN A 12 25.32 3.06 12.74
N PHE A 13 24.26 3.58 12.12
CA PHE A 13 23.03 3.93 12.82
C PHE A 13 22.33 2.67 13.31
N VAL A 14 22.17 1.66 12.44
CA VAL A 14 21.56 0.39 12.84
C VAL A 14 22.42 -0.35 13.87
N ALA A 15 23.74 -0.26 13.76
CA ALA A 15 24.65 -0.82 14.76
C ALA A 15 24.46 -0.18 16.14
N ALA A 16 24.40 1.15 16.21
CA ALA A 16 24.19 1.88 17.46
C ALA A 16 22.84 1.53 18.11
N GLU A 17 21.75 1.58 17.34
CA GLU A 17 20.40 1.28 17.84
C GLU A 17 20.21 -0.19 18.22
N SER A 18 20.94 -1.11 17.57
CA SER A 18 20.84 -2.54 17.88
C SER A 18 21.23 -2.87 19.33
N HIS A 19 22.00 -2.02 20.02
CA HIS A 19 22.36 -2.24 21.43
C HIS A 19 21.14 -2.30 22.37
N GLY A 20 20.04 -1.62 22.05
CA GLY A 20 18.78 -1.74 22.79
C GLY A 20 18.11 -3.12 22.64
N LEU A 21 18.47 -3.88 21.60
CA LEU A 21 17.93 -5.19 21.27
C LEU A 21 18.98 -6.32 21.39
N GLY A 22 20.07 -6.10 22.13
CA GLY A 22 21.12 -7.10 22.37
C GLY A 22 22.41 -6.92 21.55
N GLY A 23 22.50 -5.86 20.75
CA GLY A 23 23.70 -5.44 20.02
C GLY A 23 23.82 -6.01 18.60
N PRO A 24 24.91 -5.64 17.90
CA PRO A 24 25.15 -6.09 16.54
C PRO A 24 25.22 -7.61 16.38
N VAL A 25 24.81 -8.10 15.21
CA VAL A 25 24.82 -9.53 14.91
C VAL A 25 26.20 -10.15 15.18
N GLY A 26 26.22 -11.20 16.01
CA GLY A 26 27.44 -11.87 16.45
C GLY A 26 28.26 -12.46 15.31
N LYS A 27 29.60 -12.52 15.47
CA LYS A 27 30.55 -13.01 14.44
C LYS A 27 30.29 -14.45 13.98
N ARG A 28 29.59 -15.25 14.78
CA ARG A 28 29.25 -16.65 14.49
C ARG A 28 27.80 -16.84 14.05
N ALA A 29 27.01 -15.77 13.97
CA ALA A 29 25.62 -15.86 13.54
C ALA A 29 25.55 -16.26 12.07
N ARG A 30 24.80 -17.32 11.78
CA ARG A 30 24.49 -17.73 10.41
C ARG A 30 23.35 -16.87 9.89
N LEU A 31 23.70 -15.79 9.22
CA LEU A 31 22.72 -15.01 8.46
C LEU A 31 22.25 -15.87 7.29
N SER A 32 20.97 -16.26 7.31
CA SER A 32 20.37 -16.96 6.20
C SER A 32 20.49 -16.09 4.95
N ALA A 33 21.01 -16.65 3.85
CA ALA A 33 20.96 -15.99 2.54
C ALA A 33 19.53 -15.94 1.97
N SER A 34 18.56 -16.53 2.68
CA SER A 34 17.17 -16.59 2.25
C SER A 34 16.52 -15.22 2.29
N ARG A 35 15.97 -14.81 1.14
CA ARG A 35 15.13 -13.62 1.01
C ARG A 35 13.75 -13.79 1.67
N TRP A 36 13.39 -15.01 2.07
CA TRP A 36 12.13 -15.27 2.77
C TRP A 36 12.12 -14.72 4.19
N THR A 37 13.25 -14.76 4.90
CA THR A 37 13.33 -14.26 6.27
C THR A 37 13.00 -12.76 6.37
N PRO A 38 13.67 -11.85 5.62
CA PRO A 38 13.32 -10.43 5.65
C PRO A 38 11.89 -10.17 5.16
N PHE A 39 11.38 -10.96 4.21
CA PHE A 39 10.00 -10.83 3.76
C PHE A 39 8.98 -11.18 4.86
N ILE A 40 9.16 -12.30 5.57
CA ILE A 40 8.28 -12.70 6.68
C ILE A 40 8.30 -11.66 7.82
N VAL A 41 9.49 -11.18 8.18
CA VAL A 41 9.63 -10.09 9.15
C VAL A 41 8.91 -8.83 8.66
N GLY A 42 9.06 -8.52 7.37
CA GLY A 42 8.36 -7.41 6.72
C GLY A 42 6.84 -7.54 6.77
N ILE A 43 6.27 -8.74 6.59
CA ILE A 43 4.82 -8.99 6.73
C ILE A 43 4.36 -8.64 8.15
N LEU A 44 5.06 -9.13 9.19
CA LEU A 44 4.67 -8.87 10.57
C LEU A 44 4.77 -7.39 10.92
N LEU A 45 5.85 -6.74 10.50
CA LEU A 45 6.09 -5.32 10.75
C LEU A 45 5.07 -4.43 10.03
N ALA A 46 4.86 -4.69 8.73
CA ALA A 46 3.84 -4.00 7.95
C ALA A 46 2.44 -4.22 8.52
N GLY A 47 2.12 -5.43 8.97
CA GLY A 47 0.86 -5.74 9.63
C GLY A 47 0.66 -4.91 10.89
N ALA A 48 1.68 -4.78 11.74
CA ALA A 48 1.62 -3.95 12.94
C ALA A 48 1.42 -2.46 12.60
N VAL A 49 2.21 -1.91 11.68
CA VAL A 49 2.12 -0.50 11.27
C VAL A 49 0.79 -0.19 10.59
N PHE A 50 0.32 -1.07 9.71
CA PHE A 50 -0.96 -0.92 9.02
C PHE A 50 -2.14 -1.00 10.01
N SER A 51 -2.05 -1.88 11.02
CA SER A 51 -3.06 -1.99 12.08
C SER A 51 -3.17 -0.72 12.93
N ILE A 52 -2.04 -0.05 13.22
CA ILE A 52 -2.07 1.27 13.86
C ILE A 52 -2.90 2.24 13.01
N GLY A 53 -2.66 2.25 11.70
CA GLY A 53 -3.45 3.05 10.76
C GLY A 53 -4.94 2.76 10.82
N ILE A 54 -5.35 1.49 10.89
CA ILE A 54 -6.77 1.11 11.05
C ILE A 54 -7.35 1.62 12.36
N VAL A 55 -6.64 1.45 13.49
CA VAL A 55 -7.09 1.93 14.81
C VAL A 55 -7.29 3.45 14.81
N MET A 56 -6.40 4.20 14.16
CA MET A 56 -6.55 5.65 14.00
C MET A 56 -7.84 6.05 13.26
N ARG A 57 -8.42 5.16 12.42
CA ARG A 57 -9.67 5.41 11.69
C ARG A 57 -10.92 4.99 12.47
N GLY A 58 -10.76 4.25 13.56
CA GLY A 58 -11.84 3.72 14.39
C GLY A 58 -12.92 4.75 14.77
N PRO A 59 -12.57 5.95 15.28
CA PRO A 59 -13.57 6.95 15.70
C PRO A 59 -14.51 7.42 14.58
N CYS A 60 -14.09 7.33 13.32
CA CYS A 60 -14.91 7.70 12.17
C CYS A 60 -15.77 6.55 11.65
N ALA A 61 -15.41 5.29 11.95
CA ALA A 61 -16.15 4.11 11.51
C ALA A 61 -17.57 4.08 12.10
N GLU A 62 -17.77 4.60 13.32
CA GLU A 62 -19.10 4.73 13.93
C GLU A 62 -20.07 5.62 13.15
N SER A 63 -19.56 6.49 12.27
CA SER A 63 -20.38 7.35 11.40
C SER A 63 -20.39 6.88 9.95
N GLY A 64 -19.74 5.75 9.64
CA GLY A 64 -19.52 5.31 8.26
C GLY A 64 -18.67 6.29 7.45
N PHE A 65 -17.79 7.07 8.10
CA PHE A 65 -16.93 8.08 7.46
C PHE A 65 -17.67 9.21 6.72
N GLN A 66 -18.98 9.38 6.94
CA GLN A 66 -19.78 10.41 6.25
C GLN A 66 -19.97 11.70 7.05
N ASP A 67 -19.69 11.67 8.36
CA ASP A 67 -19.88 12.84 9.23
C ASP A 67 -18.82 13.93 8.97
N GLY A 68 -19.19 15.20 9.13
CA GLY A 68 -18.27 16.33 8.96
C GLY A 68 -17.16 16.40 10.00
N THR A 69 -17.30 15.67 11.11
CA THR A 69 -16.29 15.62 12.18
C THR A 69 -15.04 14.81 11.80
N VAL A 70 -15.03 14.12 10.66
CA VAL A 70 -13.90 13.30 10.18
C VAL A 70 -12.57 14.05 10.14
N TYR A 71 -12.60 15.34 9.80
CA TYR A 71 -11.41 16.20 9.73
C TYR A 71 -10.92 16.60 11.12
N ILE A 72 -11.84 16.94 12.03
CA ILE A 72 -11.52 17.36 13.40
C ILE A 72 -11.00 16.16 14.22
N LYS A 73 -11.56 14.97 13.97
CA LYS A 73 -11.13 13.70 14.58
C LYS A 73 -9.88 13.10 13.92
N MET A 74 -9.35 13.71 12.86
CA MET A 74 -8.18 13.25 12.10
C MET A 74 -8.30 11.79 11.58
N CYS A 75 -9.52 11.32 11.31
CA CYS A 75 -9.79 9.95 10.83
C CYS A 75 -10.43 9.90 9.45
N TYR A 76 -10.23 10.96 8.66
CA TYR A 76 -10.65 11.01 7.26
C TYR A 76 -10.03 9.89 6.42
N THR A 77 -10.81 9.40 5.45
CA THR A 77 -10.38 8.46 4.41
C THR A 77 -11.26 8.64 3.18
N ASP A 78 -10.62 8.75 2.01
CA ASP A 78 -11.30 8.77 0.71
C ASP A 78 -12.06 7.46 0.48
N ILE A 79 -11.60 6.36 1.07
CA ILE A 79 -12.18 5.03 0.91
C ILE A 79 -13.63 5.00 1.39
N GLY A 80 -13.88 5.48 2.60
CA GLY A 80 -15.22 5.58 3.15
C GLY A 80 -16.04 6.69 2.48
N LYS A 81 -15.43 7.86 2.29
CA LYS A 81 -16.14 9.04 1.78
C LYS A 81 -16.61 8.88 0.33
N LEU A 82 -15.71 8.51 -0.56
CA LEU A 82 -16.01 8.39 -2.00
C LEU A 82 -16.87 7.18 -2.35
N TYR A 83 -16.95 6.19 -1.47
CA TYR A 83 -17.88 5.07 -1.65
C TYR A 83 -19.33 5.55 -1.82
N VAL A 84 -19.74 6.52 -1.00
CA VAL A 84 -21.09 7.11 -1.07
C VAL A 84 -21.12 8.28 -2.06
N ASP A 85 -20.14 9.19 -1.98
CA ASP A 85 -20.16 10.43 -2.80
C ASP A 85 -20.05 10.18 -4.31
N ARG A 86 -19.46 9.06 -4.73
CA ARG A 86 -19.34 8.66 -6.14
C ARG A 86 -20.36 7.60 -6.53
N GLY A 87 -21.37 7.35 -5.69
CA GLY A 87 -22.45 6.41 -5.98
C GLY A 87 -22.01 4.95 -6.12
N LEU A 88 -20.86 4.58 -5.56
CA LEU A 88 -20.37 3.19 -5.57
C LEU A 88 -21.23 2.29 -4.67
N ASP A 89 -21.81 2.87 -3.63
CA ASP A 89 -22.85 2.27 -2.78
C ASP A 89 -24.13 1.90 -3.56
N ARG A 90 -24.39 2.55 -4.69
CA ARG A 90 -25.54 2.25 -5.57
C ARG A 90 -25.20 1.24 -6.67
N GLY A 91 -23.95 0.77 -6.71
CA GLY A 91 -23.46 -0.16 -7.73
C GLY A 91 -23.13 0.52 -9.07
N ASN A 92 -23.04 1.85 -9.10
CA ASN A 92 -22.74 2.60 -10.31
C ASN A 92 -21.33 2.29 -10.79
N PHE A 93 -21.18 2.13 -12.11
CA PHE A 93 -19.86 2.01 -12.73
C PHE A 93 -19.14 3.37 -12.70
N PRO A 94 -17.84 3.45 -12.33
CA PRO A 94 -17.09 4.70 -12.15
C PRO A 94 -17.15 5.72 -13.30
N TYR A 95 -17.26 5.25 -14.55
CA TYR A 95 -17.14 6.09 -15.76
C TYR A 95 -18.39 6.10 -16.64
N ALA A 96 -19.50 5.48 -16.18
CA ALA A 96 -20.75 5.53 -16.92
C ALA A 96 -21.49 6.84 -16.63
N SER A 97 -22.17 7.39 -17.63
CA SER A 97 -23.02 8.58 -17.48
C SER A 97 -24.11 8.34 -16.45
N ARG A 98 -24.22 9.22 -15.44
CA ARG A 98 -25.15 9.06 -14.33
C ARG A 98 -26.36 9.97 -14.46
N LEU A 99 -27.55 9.41 -14.25
CA LEU A 99 -28.83 10.11 -14.23
C LEU A 99 -29.19 10.66 -12.83
N ASP A 100 -28.39 10.34 -11.81
CA ASP A 100 -28.71 10.56 -10.39
C ASP A 100 -27.97 11.75 -9.76
N GLY A 101 -27.26 12.56 -10.57
CA GLY A 101 -26.57 13.77 -10.12
C GLY A 101 -25.28 13.56 -9.33
N SER A 102 -24.74 12.33 -9.25
CA SER A 102 -23.45 12.06 -8.59
C SER A 102 -22.26 12.29 -9.54
N ASP A 103 -21.19 12.92 -9.02
CA ASP A 103 -19.99 13.24 -9.79
C ASP A 103 -19.25 11.98 -10.29
N TYR A 104 -18.63 12.10 -11.47
CA TYR A 104 -17.78 11.06 -12.03
C TYR A 104 -16.60 10.72 -11.11
N VAL A 105 -16.10 9.49 -11.20
CA VAL A 105 -14.83 9.17 -10.55
C VAL A 105 -13.72 9.88 -11.32
N GLU A 106 -13.13 10.91 -10.72
CA GLU A 106 -12.04 11.71 -11.28
C GLU A 106 -10.72 10.94 -11.40
N TYR A 107 -10.63 9.78 -10.74
CA TYR A 107 -9.42 8.98 -10.72
C TYR A 107 -9.16 8.26 -12.05
N PRO A 108 -7.88 7.97 -12.36
CA PRO A 108 -7.50 7.17 -13.52
C PRO A 108 -8.16 5.80 -13.57
N VAL A 109 -8.31 5.27 -14.81
CA VAL A 109 -9.13 4.09 -15.13
C VAL A 109 -8.85 2.90 -14.19
N LEU A 110 -7.57 2.56 -13.98
CA LEU A 110 -7.19 1.41 -13.17
C LEU A 110 -7.53 1.60 -11.69
N GLN A 111 -7.39 2.81 -11.17
CA GLN A 111 -7.78 3.12 -9.79
C GLN A 111 -9.30 3.05 -9.63
N GLY A 112 -10.09 3.64 -10.53
CA GLY A 112 -11.55 3.53 -10.43
C GLY A 112 -12.05 2.09 -10.54
N LEU A 113 -11.39 1.24 -11.35
CA LEU A 113 -11.68 -0.21 -11.37
C LEU A 113 -11.38 -0.87 -10.02
N LEU A 114 -10.26 -0.53 -9.37
CA LEU A 114 -9.92 -1.01 -8.03
C LEU A 114 -10.97 -0.56 -6.99
N MET A 115 -11.49 0.67 -7.10
CA MET A 115 -12.58 1.16 -6.25
C MET A 115 -13.89 0.38 -6.49
N TRP A 116 -14.16 -0.03 -7.73
CA TRP A 116 -15.41 -0.67 -8.10
C TRP A 116 -15.47 -2.17 -7.78
N ILE A 117 -14.36 -2.90 -7.89
CA ILE A 117 -14.35 -4.36 -7.66
C ILE A 117 -14.92 -4.76 -6.28
N PRO A 118 -14.51 -4.14 -5.15
CA PRO A 118 -15.05 -4.49 -3.83
C PRO A 118 -16.57 -4.29 -3.72
N THR A 119 -17.15 -3.38 -4.49
CA THR A 119 -18.61 -3.12 -4.47
C THR A 119 -19.42 -4.34 -4.90
N LYS A 120 -18.85 -5.22 -5.74
CA LYS A 120 -19.50 -6.44 -6.22
C LYS A 120 -19.65 -7.51 -5.15
N VAL A 121 -18.75 -7.50 -4.17
CA VAL A 121 -18.81 -8.43 -3.03
C VAL A 121 -19.84 -7.95 -2.00
N ILE A 122 -19.92 -6.64 -1.78
CA ILE A 122 -20.78 -6.03 -0.77
C ILE A 122 -22.24 -5.93 -1.23
N GLY A 123 -22.47 -5.83 -2.54
CA GLY A 123 -23.81 -5.64 -3.11
C GLY A 123 -24.34 -4.23 -2.84
N THR A 124 -25.64 -4.02 -3.07
CA THR A 124 -26.32 -2.71 -3.01
C THR A 124 -27.48 -2.62 -2.01
N SER A 125 -27.84 -3.73 -1.36
CA SER A 125 -28.98 -3.81 -0.43
C SER A 125 -28.55 -3.66 1.02
N GLY A 126 -29.41 -3.04 1.85
CA GLY A 126 -29.19 -2.92 3.30
C GLY A 126 -28.72 -1.54 3.74
N ASP A 127 -28.28 -1.44 4.99
CA ASP A 127 -27.83 -0.18 5.59
C ASP A 127 -26.53 0.32 4.94
N VAL A 128 -26.56 1.56 4.43
CA VAL A 128 -25.42 2.19 3.74
C VAL A 128 -24.23 2.35 4.67
N LYS A 129 -24.48 2.67 5.95
CA LYS A 129 -23.41 2.84 6.94
C LYS A 129 -22.66 1.53 7.18
N ALA A 130 -23.37 0.44 7.47
CA ALA A 130 -22.76 -0.89 7.63
C ALA A 130 -21.93 -1.28 6.39
N ARG A 131 -22.50 -1.11 5.20
CA ARG A 131 -21.82 -1.40 3.93
C ARG A 131 -20.57 -0.54 3.69
N THR A 132 -20.58 0.71 4.13
CA THR A 132 -19.41 1.60 4.02
C THR A 132 -18.26 1.10 4.91
N ILE A 133 -18.57 0.57 6.10
CA ILE A 133 -17.57 -0.03 7.00
C ILE A 133 -17.01 -1.32 6.38
N GLU A 134 -17.87 -2.17 5.82
CA GLU A 134 -17.46 -3.38 5.10
C GLU A 134 -16.60 -3.04 3.88
N TYR A 135 -16.95 -2.01 3.13
CA TYR A 135 -16.19 -1.51 1.98
C TYR A 135 -14.82 -1.01 2.39
N TYR A 136 -14.75 -0.24 3.46
CA TYR A 136 -13.49 0.20 4.03
C TYR A 136 -12.61 -0.99 4.46
N ALA A 137 -13.19 -1.99 5.13
CA ALA A 137 -12.45 -3.17 5.58
C ALA A 137 -11.91 -4.01 4.40
N LEU A 138 -12.76 -4.29 3.40
CA LEU A 138 -12.37 -5.04 2.21
C LEU A 138 -11.32 -4.30 1.38
N SER A 139 -11.49 -2.99 1.20
CA SER A 139 -10.50 -2.14 0.53
C SER A 139 -9.19 -2.11 1.29
N SER A 140 -9.23 -1.99 2.62
CA SER A 140 -8.03 -2.02 3.47
C SER A 140 -7.28 -3.35 3.35
N LEU A 141 -7.99 -4.48 3.28
CA LEU A 141 -7.38 -5.79 3.06
C LEU A 141 -6.67 -5.88 1.70
N LEU A 142 -7.30 -5.34 0.65
CA LEU A 142 -6.73 -5.28 -0.69
C LEU A 142 -5.47 -4.40 -0.72
N LEU A 143 -5.53 -3.23 -0.08
CA LEU A 143 -4.39 -2.32 0.06
C LEU A 143 -3.25 -2.97 0.85
N TYR A 144 -3.56 -3.70 1.92
CA TYR A 144 -2.55 -4.46 2.66
C TYR A 144 -1.89 -5.52 1.79
N ALA A 145 -2.65 -6.26 0.97
CA ALA A 145 -2.08 -7.22 0.02
C ALA A 145 -1.15 -6.55 -1.01
N LEU A 146 -1.52 -5.36 -1.49
CA LEU A 146 -0.67 -4.54 -2.38
C LEU A 146 0.61 -4.06 -1.69
N LEU A 147 0.53 -3.68 -0.41
CA LEU A 147 1.71 -3.37 0.39
C LEU A 147 2.65 -4.57 0.53
N LEU A 148 2.11 -5.77 0.79
CA LEU A 148 2.91 -7.00 0.85
C LEU A 148 3.59 -7.30 -0.49
N LEU A 149 2.89 -7.06 -1.61
CA LEU A 149 3.46 -7.19 -2.95
C LEU A 149 4.60 -6.18 -3.18
N ALA A 150 4.45 -4.94 -2.72
CA ALA A 150 5.49 -3.93 -2.80
C ALA A 150 6.73 -4.30 -1.96
N ILE A 151 6.53 -4.79 -0.73
CA ILE A 151 7.62 -5.27 0.15
C ILE A 151 8.32 -6.46 -0.50
N TRP A 152 7.56 -7.43 -1.01
CA TRP A 152 8.13 -8.57 -1.73
C TRP A 152 8.98 -8.12 -2.91
N ALA A 153 8.47 -7.23 -3.76
CA ALA A 153 9.21 -6.76 -4.93
C ALA A 153 10.48 -5.98 -4.53
N THR A 154 10.42 -5.23 -3.43
CA THR A 154 11.56 -4.50 -2.86
C THR A 154 12.63 -5.46 -2.32
N VAL A 155 12.25 -6.47 -1.54
CA VAL A 155 13.17 -7.54 -1.08
C VAL A 155 13.85 -8.22 -2.27
N GLN A 156 13.12 -8.42 -3.36
CA GLN A 156 13.62 -9.10 -4.55
C GLN A 156 14.56 -8.23 -5.41
N SER A 157 14.42 -6.91 -5.36
CA SER A 157 15.26 -5.95 -6.09
C SER A 157 16.45 -5.42 -5.28
N ALA A 158 16.43 -5.53 -3.95
CA ALA A 158 17.43 -5.00 -3.01
C ALA A 158 18.84 -5.66 -3.04
N GLY A 159 19.15 -6.47 -4.07
CA GLY A 159 20.49 -7.04 -4.27
C GLY A 159 21.01 -7.82 -3.06
N ARG A 160 22.06 -7.27 -2.42
CA ARG A 160 22.74 -7.85 -1.24
C ARG A 160 22.20 -7.38 0.11
N ARG A 161 21.32 -6.37 0.13
CA ARG A 161 20.75 -5.77 1.34
C ARG A 161 19.22 -5.96 1.41
N PRO A 162 18.71 -7.21 1.39
CA PRO A 162 17.27 -7.47 1.40
C PRO A 162 16.57 -6.98 2.67
N TRP A 163 17.31 -6.71 3.75
CA TRP A 163 16.80 -6.16 5.00
C TRP A 163 16.43 -4.67 4.89
N ASP A 164 16.97 -3.94 3.92
CA ASP A 164 16.62 -2.53 3.68
C ASP A 164 15.15 -2.37 3.27
N ALA A 165 14.53 -3.44 2.74
CA ALA A 165 13.10 -3.46 2.46
C ALA A 165 12.22 -3.30 3.72
N LEU A 166 12.77 -3.54 4.93
CA LEU A 166 12.05 -3.28 6.18
C LEU A 166 11.81 -1.79 6.40
N ILE A 167 12.58 -0.89 5.77
CA ILE A 167 12.33 0.55 5.80
C ILE A 167 10.92 0.85 5.25
N LEU A 168 10.53 0.20 4.15
CA LEU A 168 9.19 0.33 3.59
C LEU A 168 8.12 -0.25 4.53
N ALA A 169 8.37 -1.42 5.12
CA ALA A 169 7.43 -2.07 6.04
C ALA A 169 7.20 -1.26 7.33
N ALA A 170 8.25 -0.58 7.82
CA ALA A 170 8.24 0.24 9.03
C ALA A 170 7.81 1.69 8.80
N ALA A 171 7.55 2.09 7.55
CA ALA A 171 7.40 3.50 7.22
C ALA A 171 6.19 4.12 7.94
N PRO A 172 6.35 5.25 8.67
CA PRO A 172 5.25 5.89 9.40
C PRO A 172 4.14 6.37 8.46
N SER A 173 4.48 6.69 7.21
CA SER A 173 3.50 7.01 6.17
C SER A 173 2.51 5.88 5.92
N ILE A 174 2.87 4.61 6.11
CA ILE A 174 1.93 3.49 5.98
C ILE A 174 0.85 3.56 7.06
N ALA A 175 1.21 3.86 8.32
CA ALA A 175 0.22 4.06 9.37
C ALA A 175 -0.63 5.32 9.13
N LEU A 176 0.02 6.42 8.73
CA LEU A 176 -0.63 7.72 8.61
C LEU A 176 -1.51 7.86 7.36
N VAL A 177 -1.13 7.27 6.24
CA VAL A 177 -1.83 7.46 4.96
C VAL A 177 -2.10 6.19 4.17
N GLY A 178 -1.67 5.01 4.65
CA GLY A 178 -1.85 3.74 3.93
C GLY A 178 -3.31 3.35 3.64
N THR A 179 -4.26 3.85 4.42
CA THR A 179 -5.71 3.70 4.17
C THR A 179 -6.42 5.03 3.95
N LEU A 180 -5.67 6.11 3.67
CA LEU A 180 -6.24 7.40 3.32
C LEU A 180 -6.85 7.34 1.91
N ASN A 181 -6.13 6.70 0.96
CA ASN A 181 -6.47 6.58 -0.46
C ASN A 181 -5.92 5.25 -1.02
N TRP A 182 -6.18 4.94 -2.29
CA TRP A 182 -5.76 3.69 -2.96
C TRP A 182 -4.31 3.71 -3.49
N ASP A 183 -3.43 4.49 -2.85
CA ASP A 183 -2.06 4.75 -3.33
C ASP A 183 -1.14 3.53 -3.28
N LEU A 184 -1.51 2.51 -2.49
CA LEU A 184 -0.74 1.27 -2.44
C LEU A 184 -0.77 0.48 -3.77
N LEU A 185 -1.76 0.72 -4.65
CA LEU A 185 -1.76 0.16 -6.00
C LEU A 185 -0.60 0.69 -6.85
N PRO A 186 -0.49 2.02 -7.10
CA PRO A 186 0.63 2.55 -7.86
C PRO A 186 1.98 2.31 -7.16
N VAL A 187 2.05 2.28 -5.82
CA VAL A 187 3.28 1.86 -5.10
C VAL A 187 3.70 0.42 -5.43
N ALA A 188 2.75 -0.52 -5.42
CA ALA A 188 3.04 -1.92 -5.74
C ALA A 188 3.50 -2.08 -7.19
N LEU A 189 2.84 -1.40 -8.13
CA LEU A 189 3.22 -1.40 -9.55
C LEU A 189 4.62 -0.79 -9.74
N LEU A 190 4.98 0.25 -8.99
CA LEU A 190 6.31 0.86 -9.01
C LEU A 190 7.39 -0.11 -8.54
N ALA A 191 7.16 -0.78 -7.40
CA ALA A 191 8.11 -1.74 -6.85
C ALA A 191 8.33 -2.92 -7.81
N LEU A 192 7.25 -3.38 -8.48
CA LEU A 192 7.35 -4.38 -9.54
C LEU A 192 8.10 -3.86 -10.77
N ALA A 193 7.92 -2.59 -11.17
CA ALA A 193 8.63 -1.99 -12.29
C ALA A 193 10.14 -1.96 -12.02
N ILE A 194 10.54 -1.55 -10.82
CA ILE A 194 11.95 -1.58 -10.35
C ILE A 194 12.48 -3.02 -10.37
N LEU A 195 11.70 -4.00 -9.92
CA LEU A 195 12.09 -5.41 -9.98
C LEU A 195 12.23 -5.94 -11.43
N ALA A 196 11.36 -5.52 -12.34
CA ALA A 196 11.44 -5.88 -13.75
C ALA A 196 12.70 -5.27 -14.39
N TRP A 197 12.98 -4.01 -14.07
CA TRP A 197 14.20 -3.32 -14.49
C TRP A 197 15.46 -4.01 -13.97
N SER A 198 15.51 -4.35 -12.68
CA SER A 198 16.65 -5.04 -12.07
C SER A 198 16.88 -6.46 -12.61
N ARG A 199 15.95 -6.98 -13.42
CA ARG A 199 16.03 -8.28 -14.10
C ARG A 199 16.21 -8.15 -15.61
N GLU A 200 16.61 -6.97 -16.09
CA GLU A 200 16.86 -6.69 -17.50
C GLU A 200 15.61 -6.94 -18.37
N ARG A 201 14.42 -6.69 -17.83
CA ARG A 201 13.13 -6.78 -18.55
C ARG A 201 12.52 -5.38 -18.75
N PRO A 202 13.10 -4.53 -19.62
CA PRO A 202 12.66 -3.14 -19.77
C PRO A 202 11.23 -3.02 -20.32
N TRP A 203 10.78 -3.95 -21.16
CA TRP A 203 9.39 -3.96 -21.66
C TRP A 203 8.38 -4.10 -20.52
N LEU A 204 8.64 -4.99 -19.55
CA LEU A 204 7.76 -5.24 -18.42
C LEU A 204 7.80 -4.04 -17.45
N CYS A 205 8.98 -3.44 -17.27
CA CYS A 205 9.11 -2.19 -16.54
C CYS A 205 8.22 -1.09 -17.15
N GLY A 206 8.28 -0.88 -18.46
CA GLY A 206 7.45 0.10 -19.18
C GLY A 206 5.95 -0.17 -19.04
N VAL A 207 5.51 -1.43 -19.16
CA VAL A 207 4.11 -1.82 -18.94
C VAL A 207 3.66 -1.51 -17.52
N LEU A 208 4.47 -1.83 -16.51
CA LEU A 208 4.14 -1.59 -15.11
C LEU A 208 4.11 -0.08 -14.77
N ILE A 209 5.01 0.72 -15.35
CA ILE A 209 4.96 2.19 -15.25
C ILE A 209 3.69 2.72 -15.90
N GLY A 210 3.32 2.24 -17.09
CA GLY A 210 2.08 2.64 -17.78
C GLY A 210 0.82 2.28 -16.98
N LEU A 211 0.77 1.07 -16.39
CA LEU A 211 -0.29 0.68 -15.47
C LEU A 211 -0.30 1.56 -14.21
N GLY A 212 0.88 1.90 -13.68
CA GLY A 212 1.03 2.82 -12.57
C GLY A 212 0.44 4.20 -12.89
N ALA A 213 0.77 4.76 -14.06
CA ALA A 213 0.23 6.01 -14.57
C ALA A 213 -1.30 5.96 -14.74
N ALA A 214 -1.83 4.80 -15.18
CA ALA A 214 -3.26 4.54 -15.26
C ALA A 214 -3.95 4.33 -13.91
N ALA A 215 -3.20 4.27 -12.80
CA ALA A 215 -3.72 4.28 -11.43
C ALA A 215 -3.57 5.66 -10.77
N LYS A 216 -2.39 6.28 -10.86
CA LYS A 216 -2.11 7.64 -10.36
C LYS A 216 -1.00 8.26 -11.19
N LEU A 217 -0.90 9.58 -11.30
CA LEU A 217 0.03 10.18 -12.27
C LEU A 217 1.52 10.01 -11.90
N TYR A 218 1.87 9.96 -10.61
CA TYR A 218 3.27 10.05 -10.17
C TYR A 218 4.22 8.93 -10.67
N PRO A 219 3.81 7.66 -10.92
CA PRO A 219 4.68 6.64 -11.52
C PRO A 219 5.22 7.04 -12.89
N PHE A 220 4.50 7.87 -13.65
CA PHE A 220 4.97 8.39 -14.94
C PHE A 220 6.26 9.22 -14.79
N LEU A 221 6.46 9.88 -13.64
CA LEU A 221 7.65 10.68 -13.37
C LEU A 221 8.93 9.82 -13.33
N LEU A 222 8.84 8.51 -13.12
CA LEU A 222 10.01 7.63 -13.24
C LEU A 222 10.62 7.61 -14.64
N LEU A 223 9.85 7.90 -15.69
CA LEU A 223 10.40 7.96 -17.04
C LEU A 223 11.44 9.08 -17.16
N VAL A 224 11.28 10.19 -16.44
CA VAL A 224 12.27 11.29 -16.39
C VAL A 224 13.58 10.84 -15.73
N ALA A 225 13.54 9.86 -14.82
CA ALA A 225 14.75 9.33 -14.18
C ALA A 225 15.44 8.24 -15.04
N LEU A 226 14.71 7.63 -15.98
CA LEU A 226 15.20 6.55 -16.85
C LEU A 226 15.78 7.06 -18.18
N PHE A 227 15.46 8.29 -18.59
CA PHE A 227 15.86 8.91 -19.86
C PHE A 227 16.45 10.30 -19.61
#